data_AF-A0A075JL56-F1
#
_entry.id   AF-A0A075JL56-F1
#
_cell.length_a   1.000
_cell.length_b   1.000
_cell.length_c   1.000
_cell.angle_alpha   90.00
_cell.angle_beta   90.00
_cell.angle_gamma   90.00
#
_symmetry.space_group_name_H-M   'P 1'
#
loop_
_entity.id
_entity.type
_entity.pdbx_description
1 polymer ?
#
loop_
_entity_poly.entity_id
_entity_poly.type
_entity_poly.pdbx_seq_one_letter_code
_entity_poly.pdbx_strand_id
1 'polypeptide(L)' 'MDIPDYDKALYYTLWGQWDELLVLMVRTNDDMLSKKIQLFLHAYHYSLDEGKIIQSHDNLLYYLDHAMKYQPAIAMEI' A
#
# COMPACT_ATOMS: atom_id res chain seq x y z
N MET A 1 -2.86 3.54 19.68
CA MET A 1 -2.44 2.30 19.02
C MET A 1 -2.25 2.68 17.57
N ASP A 2 -1.02 2.88 17.14
CA ASP A 2 -0.76 3.31 15.77
C ASP A 2 -1.14 2.15 14.85
N ILE A 3 -2.24 2.29 14.11
CA ILE A 3 -2.59 1.33 13.06
C ILE A 3 -1.40 1.36 12.11
N PRO A 4 -0.66 0.24 11.94
CA PRO A 4 0.58 0.24 11.18
C PRO A 4 0.28 0.77 9.78
N ASP A 5 1.15 1.63 9.25
CA ASP A 5 0.95 2.28 7.94
C ASP A 5 0.58 1.27 6.83
N TYR A 6 1.05 0.03 6.96
CA TYR A 6 0.71 -1.10 6.11
C TYR A 6 -0.80 -1.45 6.08
N ASP A 7 -1.47 -1.44 7.23
CA ASP A 7 -2.91 -1.76 7.32
C ASP A 7 -3.76 -0.65 6.69
N LYS A 8 -3.39 0.61 6.92
CA LYS A 8 -4.00 1.77 6.24
C LYS A 8 -3.77 1.70 4.72
N ALA A 9 -2.54 1.43 4.28
CA ALA A 9 -2.21 1.30 2.87
C ALA A 9 -3.02 0.19 2.20
N LEU A 10 -3.19 -0.94 2.87
CA LEU A 10 -3.99 -2.06 2.37
C LEU A 10 -5.47 -1.67 2.27
N TYR A 11 -6.02 -1.05 3.32
CA TYR A 11 -7.40 -0.58 3.32
C TYR A 11 -7.67 0.40 2.18
N TYR A 12 -6.83 1.42 2.02
CA TYR A 12 -6.97 2.40 0.94
C TYR A 12 -6.83 1.77 -0.44
N THR A 13 -5.94 0.80 -0.59
CA THR A 13 -5.75 0.08 -1.87
C THR A 13 -6.98 -0.74 -2.23
N LEU A 14 -7.55 -1.48 -1.27
CA LEU A 14 -8.76 -2.30 -1.49
C LEU A 14 -10.01 -1.45 -1.80
N TRP A 15 -10.12 -0.28 -1.18
CA TRP A 15 -11.25 0.64 -1.37
C TRP A 15 -11.06 1.63 -2.53
N GLY A 16 -9.90 1.63 -3.19
CA GLY A 16 -9.57 2.56 -4.27
C GLY A 16 -9.42 4.02 -3.82
N GLN A 17 -9.05 4.24 -2.54
CA GLN A 17 -8.84 5.57 -1.98
C GLN A 17 -7.42 6.08 -2.28
N TRP A 18 -7.16 6.41 -3.55
CA TRP A 18 -5.82 6.81 -4.01
C TRP A 18 -5.32 8.13 -3.43
N ASP A 19 -6.22 9.07 -3.13
CA ASP A 19 -5.89 10.34 -2.48
C ASP A 19 -5.37 10.11 -1.06
N GLU A 20 -6.06 9.28 -0.28
CA GLU A 20 -5.61 8.90 1.07
C GLU A 20 -4.31 8.10 1.03
N LEU A 21 -4.13 7.26 0.00
CA LEU A 21 -2.89 6.52 -0.24
C LEU A 21 -1.71 7.47 -0.53
N LEU A 22 -1.93 8.54 -1.29
CA LEU A 22 -0.95 9.60 -1.54
C LEU A 22 -0.59 10.35 -0.25
N VAL A 23 -1.58 10.69 0.56
CA VAL A 23 -1.35 11.34 1.87
C VAL A 23 -0.53 10.43 2.78
N LEU A 24 -0.85 9.12 2.82
CA LEU A 24 -0.11 8.12 3.59
C LEU A 24 1.35 7.99 3.12
N MET A 25 1.59 8.01 1.81
CA MET A 25 2.92 7.96 1.20
C MET A 25 3.83 9.11 1.65
N VAL A 26 3.27 10.30 1.87
CA VAL A 26 4.00 11.49 2.34
C VAL A 26 4.18 11.49 3.87
N ARG A 27 3.28 10.83 4.60
CA ARG A 27 3.28 10.80 6.07
C ARG A 27 4.06 9.64 6.66
N THR A 28 4.14 8.51 5.96
CA THR A 28 4.86 7.34 6.45
C THR A 28 6.36 7.61 6.51
N ASN A 29 7.00 7.09 7.55
CA ASN A 29 8.45 7.19 7.73
C ASN A 29 9.19 6.01 7.06
N ASP A 30 8.44 5.10 6.41
CA ASP A 30 8.97 3.94 5.70
C ASP A 30 9.21 4.27 4.22
N ASP A 31 10.49 4.44 3.86
CA ASP A 31 10.93 4.72 2.49
C ASP A 31 10.50 3.64 1.49
N MET A 32 10.41 2.37 1.91
CA MET A 32 10.06 1.27 1.01
C MET A 32 8.56 1.31 0.68
N LEU A 33 7.71 1.46 1.69
CA LEU A 33 6.27 1.61 1.54
C LEU A 33 5.95 2.85 0.71
N SER A 34 6.57 3.99 1.04
CA SER A 34 6.41 5.25 0.31
C SER A 34 6.72 5.09 -1.19
N LYS A 35 7.85 4.46 -1.53
CA LYS A 35 8.22 4.19 -2.94
C LYS A 35 7.27 3.23 -3.65
N LYS A 36 6.79 2.19 -2.96
CA LYS A 36 5.84 1.23 -3.54
C LYS A 36 4.51 1.89 -3.89
N ILE A 37 3.99 2.72 -2.98
CA ILE A 37 2.79 3.52 -3.23
C ILE A 37 3.03 4.51 -4.37
N GLN A 38 4.17 5.20 -4.38
CA GLN A 38 4.52 6.14 -5.44
C GLN A 38 4.55 5.50 -6.83
N LEU A 39 5.13 4.29 -6.95
CA LEU A 39 5.17 3.55 -8.22
C LEU A 39 3.76 3.20 -8.71
N PHE A 40 2.89 2.75 -7.81
CA PHE A 40 1.50 2.47 -8.13
C PHE A 40 0.75 3.73 -8.57
N LEU A 41 0.85 4.83 -7.82
CA LEU A 41 0.17 6.10 -8.16
C LEU A 41 0.67 6.67 -9.48
N HIS A 42 1.98 6.59 -9.75
CA HIS A 42 2.56 6.99 -11.02
C HIS A 42 2.05 6.11 -12.16
N ALA A 43 1.99 4.79 -11.96
CA ALA A 43 1.42 3.88 -12.96
C ALA A 43 -0.05 4.21 -13.22
N TYR A 44 -0.84 4.45 -12.18
CA TYR A 44 -2.27 4.77 -12.26
C TYR A 44 -2.54 6.09 -13.01
N HIS A 45 -1.78 7.15 -12.72
CA HIS A 45 -1.98 8.47 -13.34
C HIS A 45 -1.39 8.61 -14.75
N TYR A 46 -0.25 7.97 -15.03
CA TYR A 46 0.51 8.22 -16.27
C TYR A 46 0.51 7.04 -17.25
N SER A 47 0.16 5.82 -16.82
CA SER A 47 0.15 4.69 -17.75
C SER A 47 -1.16 4.65 -18.54
N LEU A 48 -1.04 4.59 -19.86
CA LEU A 48 -2.15 4.28 -20.77
C LEU A 48 -2.41 2.77 -20.89
N ASP A 49 -1.51 1.96 -20.33
CA ASP A 49 -1.57 0.50 -20.35
C ASP A 49 -2.23 -0.02 -19.08
N GLU A 50 -3.47 -0.48 -19.21
CA GLU A 50 -4.26 -1.03 -18.09
C GLU A 50 -3.57 -2.24 -17.45
N GLY A 51 -2.83 -3.03 -18.24
CA GLY A 51 -2.06 -4.16 -17.75
C GLY A 51 -0.98 -3.75 -16.74
N LYS A 52 -0.27 -2.65 -17.00
CA LYS A 52 0.72 -2.08 -16.07
C LYS A 52 0.08 -1.55 -14.79
N ILE A 53 -1.11 -0.97 -14.87
CA ILE A 53 -1.85 -0.48 -13.69
C ILE A 53 -2.22 -1.67 -12.80
N ILE A 54 -2.83 -2.71 -13.38
CA ILE A 54 -3.23 -3.93 -12.67
C ILE A 54 -2.01 -4.64 -12.07
N GLN A 55 -0.91 -4.74 -12.83
CA GLN A 55 0.32 -5.34 -12.33
C GLN A 55 0.94 -4.54 -11.19
N SER A 56 0.90 -3.21 -11.26
CA SER A 56 1.41 -2.35 -10.18
C SER A 56 0.54 -2.44 -8.93
N HIS A 57 -0.77 -2.56 -9.11
CA HIS A 57 -1.74 -2.78 -8.04
C HIS A 57 -1.52 -4.12 -7.33
N ASP A 58 -1.39 -5.21 -8.09
CA ASP A 58 -1.13 -6.55 -7.55
C ASP A 58 0.21 -6.61 -6.81
N ASN A 59 1.25 -5.98 -7.36
CA ASN A 59 2.55 -5.86 -6.69
C ASN A 59 2.48 -5.08 -5.37
N LEU A 60 1.66 -4.03 -5.30
CA LEU A 60 1.46 -3.26 -4.07
C LEU A 60 0.73 -4.13 -3.03
N LEU A 61 -0.36 -4.79 -3.42
CA LEU A 61 -1.11 -5.70 -2.53
C LEU A 61 -0.24 -6.84 -2.01
N TYR A 62 0.54 -7.48 -2.88
CA TYR A 62 1.45 -8.56 -2.50
C TYR A 62 2.51 -8.09 -1.50
N TYR A 63 3.07 -6.89 -1.72
CA TYR A 63 4.03 -6.29 -0.79
C TYR A 63 3.40 -6.00 0.58
N LEU A 64 2.19 -5.43 0.61
CA LEU A 64 1.47 -5.12 1.84
C LEU A 64 1.12 -6.41 2.61
N ASP A 65 0.60 -7.44 1.94
CA ASP A 65 0.31 -8.74 2.55
C ASP A 65 1.58 -9.39 3.14
N HIS A 66 2.70 -9.36 2.41
CA HIS A 66 3.97 -9.87 2.92
C HIS A 66 4.52 -9.07 4.10
N ALA A 67 4.46 -7.74 4.04
CA ALA A 67 4.93 -6.88 5.11
C ALA A 67 4.10 -7.06 6.38
N MET A 68 2.77 -7.22 6.25
CA MET A 68 1.87 -7.50 7.37
C MET A 68 2.10 -8.89 7.97
N LYS A 69 2.37 -9.92 7.15
CA LYS A 69 2.70 -11.27 7.64
C LYS A 69 4.04 -11.34 8.37
N TYR A 70 4.96 -10.43 8.07
CA TYR A 70 6.25 -10.33 8.76
C TYR A 70 6.17 -9.58 10.09
N GLN A 71 5.06 -8.87 10.33
CA GLN A 71 4.71 -8.40 11.67
C GLN A 71 4.25 -9.63 12.47
N PRO A 72 4.98 -10.09 13.50
CA PRO A 72 4.51 -11.21 14.30
C PRO A 72 3.14 -10.83 14.88
N ALA A 73 2.17 -11.71 14.70
CA ALA A 73 0.83 -11.60 15.24
C ALA A 73 0.87 -11.54 16.77
N ILE A 74 1.13 -10.37 17.34
CA ILE A 74 0.95 -10.06 18.75
C ILE A 74 -0.36 -9.28 18.86
N ALA A 75 -1.48 -9.88 18.41
CA ALA A 75 -2.82 -9.37 18.64
C ALA A 75 -3.88 -10.40 18.23
N MET A 76 -3.76 -11.65 18.69
CA MET A 76 -4.95 -12.49 18.80
C MET A 76 -4.82 -13.41 20.00
N GLU A 77 -4.89 -12.80 21.18
CA GLU A 77 -5.39 -13.47 22.38
C GLU A 77 -6.75 -12.83 22.71
N ILE A 78 -7.82 -13.54 22.40
CA ILE A 78 -9.12 -13.49 23.10
C ILE A 78 -9.68 -14.90 23.15
#